data_AF-A0A1T8VFT1-F1
#
_entry.id   AF-A0A1T8VFT1-F1
#
_cell.length_a   1.000
_cell.length_b   1.000
_cell.length_c   1.000
_cell.angle_alpha   90.00
_cell.angle_beta   90.00
_cell.angle_gamma   90.00
#
_symmetry.space_group_name_H-M   'P 1'
#
loop_
_entity.id
_entity.type
_entity.pdbx_description
1 polymer ?
#
loop_
_entity_poly.entity_id
_entity_poly.type
_entity_poly.pdbx_seq_one_letter_code
_entity_poly.pdbx_strand_id
1 'polypeptide(L)'
;MRILVENHYSDGYESKTEMDVDVEEPTDFDADGPGMEDLWDQLRDHTGDGHGIDADLGFCYTVSILDAASPELIGQSYEWIG
;
A
#
# COMPACT_ATOMS: atom_id res chain seq x y z
N MET A 1 0.08 -0.63 12.66
CA MET A 1 -1.38 -0.70 12.50
C MET A 1 -1.75 -1.78 11.49
N ARG A 2 -2.97 -2.33 11.55
CA ARG A 2 -3.44 -3.36 10.63
C ARG A 2 -4.25 -2.73 9.50
N ILE A 3 -3.88 -3.05 8.26
CA ILE A 3 -4.50 -2.54 7.04
C ILE A 3 -4.74 -3.68 6.05
N LEU A 4 -5.88 -3.64 5.36
CA LEU A 4 -6.14 -4.45 4.17
C LEU A 4 -5.94 -3.59 2.93
N VAL A 5 -5.08 -4.04 2.03
CA VAL A 5 -4.88 -3.39 0.72
C VAL A 5 -5.24 -4.30 -0.44
N GLU A 6 -5.65 -3.69 -1.54
CA GLU A 6 -5.71 -4.28 -2.88
C GLU A 6 -4.55 -3.73 -3.70
N ASN A 7 -3.78 -4.62 -4.33
CA ASN A 7 -2.64 -4.29 -5.17
C ASN A 7 -2.97 -4.61 -6.62
N HIS A 8 -2.59 -3.70 -7.51
CA HIS A 8 -2.67 -3.86 -8.96
C HIS A 8 -1.26 -3.82 -9.53
N TYR A 9 -0.88 -4.90 -10.21
CA TYR A 9 0.45 -5.07 -10.76
C TYR A 9 0.45 -4.79 -12.27
N SER A 10 1.60 -4.36 -12.79
CA SER A 10 1.77 -4.00 -14.21
C SER A 10 1.50 -5.14 -15.21
N ASP A 11 1.57 -6.39 -14.78
CA ASP A 11 1.26 -7.59 -15.59
C ASP A 11 -0.25 -7.93 -15.63
N GLY A 12 -1.07 -7.14 -14.91
CA GLY A 12 -2.51 -7.35 -14.76
C GLY A 12 -2.89 -8.31 -13.64
N TYR A 13 -1.94 -8.75 -12.81
CA TYR A 13 -2.23 -9.47 -11.58
C TYR A 13 -2.82 -8.53 -10.53
N GLU A 14 -3.71 -9.07 -9.70
CA GLU A 14 -4.33 -8.37 -8.58
C GLU A 14 -4.16 -9.21 -7.31
N SER A 15 -3.87 -8.56 -6.19
CA SER A 15 -3.77 -9.24 -4.89
C SER A 15 -4.50 -8.48 -3.79
N LYS A 16 -4.98 -9.22 -2.79
CA LYS A 16 -5.54 -8.64 -1.55
C LYS A 16 -4.73 -9.14 -0.39
N THR A 17 -4.12 -8.22 0.34
CA THR A 17 -3.19 -8.55 1.41
C THR A 17 -3.53 -7.74 2.64
N GLU A 18 -3.71 -8.45 3.74
CA GLU A 18 -3.80 -7.84 5.06
C GLU A 18 -2.42 -7.83 5.69
N MET A 19 -2.01 -6.69 6.23
CA MET A 19 -0.67 -6.49 6.77
C MET A 19 -0.66 -5.60 8.01
N ASP A 20 0.26 -5.90 8.90
CA ASP A 20 0.61 -5.06 10.04
C ASP A 20 1.78 -4.16 9.62
N VAL A 21 1.49 -2.88 9.41
CA VAL A 21 2.50 -1.86 9.08
C VAL A 21 3.06 -1.24 10.36
N ASP A 22 4.37 -0.97 10.40
CA ASP A 22 5.08 -0.44 11.58
C ASP A 22 5.35 1.07 11.46
N VAL A 23 4.31 1.81 11.05
CA VAL A 23 4.30 3.28 11.00
C VAL A 23 3.19 3.81 11.90
N GLU A 24 3.37 5.04 12.39
CA GLU A 24 2.29 5.74 13.09
C GLU A 24 1.12 5.97 12.12
N GLU A 25 -0.09 5.86 12.64
CA GLU A 25 -1.28 6.11 11.85
C GLU A 25 -1.30 7.59 11.43
N PRO A 26 -1.40 7.91 10.12
CA PRO A 26 -1.37 9.29 9.65
C PRO A 26 -2.47 10.10 10.31
N THR A 27 -2.12 11.27 10.85
CA THR A 27 -3.08 12.24 11.38
C THR A 27 -3.40 13.37 10.40
N ASP A 28 -2.63 13.42 9.32
CA ASP A 28 -2.81 14.27 8.15
C ASP A 28 -2.90 13.34 6.94
N PHE A 29 -4.01 13.42 6.20
CA PHE A 29 -4.35 12.51 5.10
C PHE A 29 -4.05 13.13 3.73
N ASP A 30 -3.26 14.20 3.69
CA ASP A 30 -2.67 14.70 2.46
C ASP A 30 -1.78 13.62 1.85
N ALA A 31 -2.10 13.19 0.62
CA ALA A 31 -1.49 12.01 -0.01
C ALA A 31 0.04 12.13 -0.20
N ASP A 32 0.54 13.35 -0.38
CA ASP A 32 1.97 13.71 -0.49
C ASP A 32 2.51 14.30 0.84
N GLY A 33 1.75 14.19 1.93
CA GLY A 33 2.17 14.61 3.26
C GLY A 33 3.07 13.56 3.91
N PRO A 34 3.95 13.96 4.85
CA PRO A 34 4.95 13.06 5.43
C PRO A 34 4.35 11.82 6.11
N GLY A 35 3.15 11.94 6.70
CA GLY A 35 2.47 10.80 7.32
C GLY A 35 1.98 9.76 6.31
N MET A 36 1.45 10.21 5.18
CA MET A 36 1.02 9.32 4.10
C MET A 36 2.21 8.75 3.33
N GLU A 37 3.26 9.54 3.10
CA GLU A 37 4.50 9.07 2.46
C GLU A 37 5.12 7.88 3.21
N ASP A 38 5.27 7.98 4.55
CA ASP A 38 5.79 6.89 5.37
C ASP A 38 4.91 5.62 5.26
N LEU A 39 3.58 5.80 5.21
CA LEU A 39 2.65 4.70 5.00
C LEU A 39 2.81 4.06 3.61
N TRP A 40 2.90 4.87 2.55
CA TRP A 40 3.08 4.36 1.19
C TRP A 40 4.41 3.64 1.04
N ASP A 41 5.50 4.16 1.61
CA ASP A 41 6.79 3.50 1.59
C ASP A 41 6.75 2.16 2.32
N GLN A 42 6.12 2.11 3.51
CA GLN A 42 5.94 0.87 4.24
C GLN A 42 5.07 -0.15 3.47
N LEU A 43 3.98 0.30 2.85
CA LEU A 43 3.15 -0.56 2.01
C LEU A 43 3.93 -1.09 0.81
N ARG A 44 4.72 -0.25 0.15
CA ARG A 44 5.60 -0.65 -0.98
C ARG A 44 6.55 -1.77 -0.57
N ASP A 45 7.17 -1.67 0.61
CA ASP A 45 8.09 -2.70 1.12
C ASP A 45 7.40 -4.05 1.38
N HIS A 46 6.11 -4.05 1.72
CA HIS A 46 5.32 -5.27 1.96
C HIS A 46 4.65 -5.84 0.72
N THR A 47 4.20 -4.98 -0.21
CA THR A 47 3.61 -5.38 -1.48
C THR A 47 4.67 -5.75 -2.52
N GLY A 48 5.91 -5.32 -2.26
CA GLY A 48 7.07 -5.45 -3.12
C GLY A 48 7.03 -4.51 -4.32
N ASP A 49 8.02 -4.66 -5.18
CA ASP A 49 7.97 -4.32 -6.60
C ASP A 49 7.21 -5.40 -7.41
N GLY A 50 6.33 -6.18 -6.77
CA GLY A 50 5.93 -7.51 -7.24
C GLY A 50 6.52 -8.64 -6.39
N HIS A 51 7.69 -8.44 -5.78
CA HIS A 51 8.37 -9.49 -5.02
C HIS A 51 8.25 -9.32 -3.51
N GLY A 52 7.30 -10.05 -2.92
CA GLY A 52 7.69 -10.82 -1.72
C GLY A 52 8.82 -11.79 -2.09
N ILE A 53 9.60 -12.24 -1.09
CA ILE A 53 10.90 -12.99 -1.18
C ILE A 53 11.06 -14.05 -2.30
N ASP A 54 9.99 -14.54 -2.96
CA ASP A 54 10.03 -15.67 -3.90
C ASP A 54 9.16 -15.57 -5.19
N ALA A 55 8.58 -14.43 -5.61
CA ALA A 55 7.75 -14.42 -6.85
C ALA A 55 7.72 -13.14 -7.73
N ASP A 56 8.20 -13.31 -8.97
CA ASP A 56 7.96 -12.60 -10.26
C ASP A 56 6.67 -11.85 -10.61
N LEU A 57 5.98 -11.13 -9.73
CA LEU A 57 4.65 -10.58 -10.08
C LEU A 57 4.68 -9.23 -10.84
N GLY A 58 5.87 -8.70 -11.17
CA GLY A 58 6.02 -7.39 -11.83
C GLY A 58 5.67 -6.20 -10.92
N PHE A 59 6.00 -4.98 -11.38
CA PHE A 59 5.90 -3.76 -10.55
C PHE A 59 4.49 -3.53 -10.01
N CYS A 60 4.37 -3.43 -8.67
CA CYS A 60 3.14 -2.98 -8.01
C CYS A 60 2.93 -1.51 -8.41
N TYR A 61 1.94 -1.27 -9.27
CA TYR A 61 1.74 0.04 -9.87
C TYR A 61 0.72 0.86 -9.09
N THR A 62 -0.24 0.20 -8.43
CA THR A 62 -1.24 0.88 -7.60
C THR A 62 -1.58 0.05 -6.38
N VAL A 63 -1.61 0.70 -5.21
CA VAL A 63 -2.15 0.16 -3.96
C VAL A 63 -3.40 0.92 -3.56
N SER A 64 -4.42 0.22 -3.06
CA SER A 64 -5.66 0.82 -2.54
C SER A 64 -6.00 0.26 -1.17
N ILE A 65 -6.25 1.12 -0.19
CA ILE A 65 -6.63 0.72 1.16
C ILE A 65 -8.12 0.37 1.19
N LEU A 66 -8.44 -0.89 1.50
CA LEU A 66 -9.81 -1.40 1.59
C LEU A 66 -10.37 -1.38 3.01
N ASP A 67 -9.52 -1.55 4.02
CA ASP A 67 -9.90 -1.55 5.43
C ASP A 67 -8.73 -1.07 6.30
N ALA A 68 -9.04 -0.27 7.31
CA ALA A 68 -8.07 0.30 8.25
C ALA A 68 -8.78 0.72 9.55
N ALA A 69 -8.01 0.90 10.63
CA ALA A 69 -8.55 1.40 11.89
C ALA A 69 -9.10 2.84 11.74
N SER A 70 -8.40 3.71 11.02
CA SER A 70 -8.90 5.03 10.62
C SER A 70 -9.78 4.95 9.37
N PRO A 71 -11.04 5.37 9.46
CA PRO A 71 -11.94 5.42 8.30
C PRO A 71 -11.46 6.33 7.17
N GLU A 72 -10.63 7.33 7.49
CA GLU A 72 -10.08 8.30 6.53
C GLU A 72 -9.02 7.71 5.59
N LEU A 73 -8.42 6.57 5.98
CA LEU A 73 -7.52 5.80 5.13
C LEU A 73 -8.28 4.93 4.13
N ILE A 74 -9.54 4.55 4.43
CA ILE A 74 -10.32 3.67 3.57
C ILE A 74 -10.65 4.38 2.26
N GLY A 75 -10.28 3.76 1.14
CA GLY A 75 -10.45 4.31 -0.20
C GLY A 75 -9.30 5.21 -0.66
N GLN A 76 -8.28 5.44 0.17
CA GLN A 76 -7.03 6.05 -0.29
C GLN A 76 -6.29 5.09 -1.21
N SER A 77 -5.71 5.64 -2.26
CA SER A 77 -4.93 4.89 -3.23
C SER A 77 -3.66 5.64 -3.60
N TYR A 78 -2.59 4.91 -3.86
CA TYR A 78 -1.34 5.49 -4.32
C TYR A 78 -0.80 4.72 -5.52
N GLU A 79 -0.28 5.47 -6.47
CA GLU A 79 0.31 4.96 -7.70
C GLU A 79 1.80 5.27 -7.69
N TRP A 80 2.64 4.23 -7.74
CA TRP A 80 4.07 4.42 -7.89
C TRP A 80 4.40 4.51 -9.38
N ILE A 81 5.19 5.51 -9.77
CA ILE A 81 5.71 5.62 -11.15
C ILE A 81 7.07 4.91 -11.17
N GLY A 82 7.15 3.80 -11.90
CA GLY A 82 8.39 3.04 -12.16
C GLY A 82 9.21 3.57 -13.32
#